data_AF-A0A3D8MCA9-F1
#
_entry.id   AF-A0A3D8MCA9-F1
#
_cell.length_a   1.000
_cell.length_b   1.000
_cell.length_c   1.000
_cell.angle_alpha   90.00
_cell.angle_beta   90.00
_cell.angle_gamma   90.00
#
_symmetry.space_group_name_H-M   'P 1'
#
loop_
_entity.id
_entity.type
_entity.pdbx_description
1 polymer ?
#
loop_
_entity_poly.entity_id
_entity_poly.type
_entity_poly.pdbx_seq_one_letter_code
_entity_poly.pdbx_strand_id
1 'polypeptide(L)'
;MFRALVIIAEIIVLLLVLRSPFVQYFFADIHNSLSDWLVEMAQLPDKLELESLQKNVAPHFQAMRPFQKQYLSGVMSSRSSINHFHQLYCISGDKNPFIYGASLRYFCSSIEKTKLLD
;
A
#
# COMPACT_ATOMS: atom_id res chain seq x y z
N MET A 1 1.58 49.16 -25.30
CA MET A 1 2.70 49.38 -24.36
C MET A 1 2.24 49.32 -22.90
N PHE A 2 1.20 50.07 -22.50
CA PHE A 2 0.67 50.05 -21.13
C PHE A 2 0.21 48.67 -20.62
N ARG A 3 -0.47 47.88 -21.45
CA ARG A 3 -0.92 46.52 -21.09
C ARG A 3 0.24 45.57 -20.75
N ALA A 4 1.36 45.67 -21.47
CA ALA A 4 2.53 44.84 -21.22
C ALA A 4 3.22 45.23 -19.89
N LEU A 5 3.27 46.52 -19.57
CA LEU A 5 3.78 47.00 -18.28
C LEU A 5 2.93 46.54 -17.10
N VAL A 6 1.60 46.53 -17.25
CA VAL A 6 0.69 46.02 -16.21
C VAL A 6 0.91 44.52 -15.99
N ILE A 7 1.02 43.74 -17.06
CA ILE A 7 1.28 42.29 -16.96
C ILE A 7 2.64 42.01 -16.28
N ILE A 8 3.68 42.76 -16.63
CA ILE A 8 5.01 42.61 -16.01
C ILE A 8 4.97 43.00 -14.53
N ALA A 9 4.30 44.10 -14.18
CA ALA A 9 4.15 44.52 -12.79
C ALA A 9 3.39 43.47 -11.96
N GLU A 10 2.34 42.88 -12.53
CA GLU A 10 1.55 41.83 -11.88
C GLU A 10 2.39 40.57 -11.64
N ILE A 11 3.20 40.13 -12.62
CA ILE A 11 4.15 39.01 -12.46
C ILE A 11 5.18 39.31 -11.37
N ILE A 12 5.71 40.53 -11.29
CA ILE A 12 6.68 40.93 -10.27
C ILE A 12 6.04 40.90 -8.87
N VAL A 13 4.82 41.41 -8.72
CA VAL A 13 4.07 41.35 -7.46
C VAL A 13 3.83 39.90 -7.06
N LEU A 14 3.44 39.04 -8.00
CA LEU A 14 3.23 37.61 -7.78
C LEU A 14 4.51 36.93 -7.28
N LEU A 15 5.66 37.24 -7.89
CA LEU A 15 6.97 36.72 -7.48
C LEU A 15 7.37 37.20 -6.08
N LEU A 16 7.11 38.46 -5.72
CA LEU A 16 7.39 39.00 -4.39
C LEU A 16 6.52 38.34 -3.30
N VAL A 17 5.24 38.11 -3.59
CA VAL A 17 4.33 37.40 -2.69
C VAL A 17 4.77 35.95 -2.51
N LEU A 18 5.11 35.25 -3.60
CA LEU A 18 5.59 33.86 -3.55
C LEU A 18 6.89 33.70 -2.76
N ARG A 19 7.78 34.70 -2.84
CA ARG A 19 9.07 34.71 -2.13
C ARG A 19 8.97 35.25 -0.71
N SER A 20 7.77 35.61 -0.25
CA SER A 20 7.59 36.10 1.11
C SER A 20 7.79 34.96 2.12
N PRO A 21 8.35 35.27 3.31
CA PRO A 21 8.58 34.27 4.36
C PRO A 21 7.27 33.63 4.85
N PHE A 22 6.14 34.33 4.74
CA PHE A 22 4.81 33.82 5.08
C PHE A 22 4.39 32.66 4.16
N VAL A 23 4.54 32.84 2.84
CA VAL A 23 4.17 31.83 1.85
C VAL A 23 5.12 30.63 1.92
N GLN A 24 6.41 30.86 2.14
CA GLN A 24 7.40 29.79 2.32
C GLN A 24 7.13 28.95 3.57
N TYR A 25 6.73 29.57 4.68
CA TYR A 25 6.35 28.86 5.91
C TYR A 25 5.10 27.99 5.70
N PHE A 26 4.06 28.54 5.06
CA PHE A 26 2.84 27.80 4.74
C PHE A 26 3.11 26.62 3.80
N PHE A 27 3.99 26.78 2.80
CA PHE A 27 4.39 25.69 1.92
C PHE A 27 5.28 24.64 2.59
N ALA A 28 6.12 25.02 3.56
CA ALA A 28 6.96 24.09 4.30
C ALA A 28 6.13 23.11 5.15
N ASP A 29 5.08 23.61 5.82
CA ASP A 29 4.15 22.77 6.59
C ASP A 29 3.29 21.86 5.69
N ILE A 30 2.89 22.35 4.50
CA ILE A 30 2.21 21.54 3.49
C ILE A 30 3.11 20.42 2.95
N HIS A 31 4.40 20.69 2.74
CA HIS A 31 5.33 19.70 2.19
C HIS A 31 5.48 18.46 3.07
N ASN A 32 5.52 18.65 4.39
CA ASN A 32 5.61 17.56 5.36
C ASN A 32 4.31 16.74 5.40
N SER A 33 3.15 17.41 5.39
CA SER A 33 1.84 16.74 5.40
C SER A 33 1.51 15.99 4.10
N LEU A 34 1.93 16.52 2.95
CA LEU A 34 1.75 15.85 1.65
C LEU A 34 2.59 14.58 1.51
N SER A 35 3.79 14.55 2.09
CA SER A 35 4.67 13.40 2.01
C SER A 35 4.08 12.20 2.75
N ASP A 36 3.57 12.42 3.96
CA ASP A 36 2.93 11.37 4.76
C ASP A 36 1.60 10.91 4.13
N TRP A 37 0.81 11.83 3.58
CA TRP A 37 -0.42 11.49 2.85
C TRP A 37 -0.15 10.71 1.56
N LEU A 38 0.91 11.05 0.82
CA LEU A 38 1.31 10.31 -0.39
C LEU A 38 1.75 8.88 -0.05
N VAL A 39 2.49 8.69 1.03
CA VAL A 39 2.90 7.36 1.51
C VAL A 39 1.69 6.54 1.96
N GLU A 40 0.74 7.16 2.67
CA GLU A 40 -0.50 6.50 3.07
C GLU A 40 -1.37 6.10 1.86
N MET A 41 -1.47 6.97 0.86
CA MET A 41 -2.17 6.68 -0.39
C MET A 41 -1.50 5.57 -1.21
N ALA A 42 -0.18 5.48 -1.22
CA ALA A 42 0.54 4.40 -1.89
C ALA A 42 0.26 3.03 -1.25
N GLN A 43 -0.10 2.98 0.03
CA GLN A 43 -0.41 1.74 0.75
C GLN A 43 -1.89 1.33 0.70
N LEU A 44 -2.79 2.23 0.28
CA LEU A 44 -4.23 1.93 0.17
C LEU A 44 -4.55 0.75 -0.76
N PRO A 45 -3.97 0.64 -1.97
CA PRO A 45 -4.23 -0.49 -2.86
C PRO A 45 -3.85 -1.83 -2.22
N ASP A 46 -2.68 -1.90 -1.58
CA ASP A 46 -2.21 -3.11 -0.92
C ASP A 46 -3.13 -3.50 0.25
N LYS A 47 -3.59 -2.54 1.06
CA LYS A 47 -4.56 -2.79 2.14
C LYS A 47 -5.87 -3.36 1.62
N LEU A 48 -6.40 -2.81 0.51
CA LEU A 48 -7.65 -3.28 -0.10
C LEU A 48 -7.51 -4.70 -0.67
N GLU A 49 -6.38 -4.98 -1.33
CA GLU A 49 -6.08 -6.31 -1.87
C GLU A 49 -5.89 -7.34 -0.73
N LEU A 50 -5.25 -6.98 0.37
CA LEU A 50 -5.11 -7.84 1.55
C LEU A 50 -6.47 -8.16 2.19
N GLU A 51 -7.34 -7.17 2.34
CA GLU A 51 -8.69 -7.36 2.87
C GLU A 51 -9.54 -8.24 1.93
N SER A 52 -9.42 -8.01 0.63
CA SER A 52 -10.08 -8.83 -0.41
C SER A 52 -9.60 -10.28 -0.32
N LEU A 53 -8.29 -10.52 -0.26
CA LEU A 53 -7.72 -11.86 -0.09
C LEU A 53 -8.27 -12.52 1.17
N GLN A 54 -8.24 -11.82 2.31
CA GLN A 54 -8.75 -12.34 3.58
C GLN A 54 -10.22 -12.76 3.47
N LYS A 55 -11.07 -11.93 2.85
CA LYS A 55 -12.49 -12.24 2.61
C LYS A 55 -12.67 -13.45 1.69
N ASN A 56 -11.87 -13.57 0.64
CA ASN A 56 -11.97 -14.67 -0.33
C ASN A 56 -11.53 -16.01 0.26
N VAL A 57 -10.55 -16.01 1.15
CA VAL A 57 -10.04 -17.26 1.74
C VAL A 57 -10.74 -17.64 3.04
N ALA A 58 -11.39 -16.69 3.71
CA ALA A 58 -12.09 -16.92 4.99
C ALA A 58 -13.05 -18.12 4.97
N PRO A 59 -13.92 -18.32 3.96
CA PRO A 59 -14.84 -19.48 3.92
C PRO A 59 -14.11 -20.82 3.96
N HIS A 60 -12.99 -20.94 3.24
CA HIS A 60 -12.19 -22.17 3.19
C HIS A 60 -11.43 -22.44 4.49
N PHE A 61 -11.22 -21.41 5.31
CA PHE A 61 -10.46 -21.51 6.55
C PHE A 61 -11.34 -21.52 7.80
N GLN A 62 -12.67 -21.47 7.67
CA GLN A 62 -13.59 -21.52 8.82
C GLN A 62 -13.43 -22.80 9.65
N ALA A 63 -13.18 -23.94 9.01
CA ALA A 63 -12.98 -25.23 9.66
C ALA A 63 -11.56 -25.43 10.23
N MET A 64 -10.64 -24.49 10.02
CA MET A 64 -9.28 -24.60 10.53
C MET A 64 -9.21 -24.37 12.05
N ARG A 65 -8.17 -24.94 12.67
CA ARG A 65 -7.89 -24.75 14.09
C ARG A 65 -7.50 -23.29 14.38
N PRO A 66 -7.74 -22.77 15.59
CA PRO A 66 -7.44 -21.38 15.93
C PRO A 66 -5.99 -20.95 15.62
N PHE A 67 -5.01 -21.82 15.89
CA PHE A 67 -3.60 -21.51 15.60
C PHE A 67 -3.30 -21.40 14.10
N GLN A 68 -3.98 -22.17 13.24
CA GLN A 68 -3.83 -22.10 11.79
C GLN A 68 -4.43 -20.80 11.25
N LYS A 69 -5.59 -20.39 11.80
CA LYS A 69 -6.23 -19.11 11.47
C LYS A 69 -5.33 -17.93 11.86
N GLN A 70 -4.74 -17.98 13.07
CA GLN A 70 -3.81 -16.96 13.54
C GLN A 70 -2.56 -16.90 12.65
N TYR A 71 -1.99 -18.06 12.30
CA TYR A 71 -0.86 -18.14 11.38
C TYR A 71 -1.17 -17.47 10.03
N LEU A 72 -2.29 -17.83 9.40
CA LEU A 72 -2.69 -17.25 8.11
C LEU A 72 -3.02 -15.76 8.20
N SER A 73 -3.62 -15.33 9.31
CA SER A 73 -3.81 -13.90 9.60
C SER A 73 -2.48 -13.15 9.67
N GLY A 74 -1.43 -13.77 10.23
CA GLY A 74 -0.08 -13.22 10.23
C GLY A 74 0.56 -13.19 8.85
N VAL A 75 0.33 -14.22 8.02
CA VAL A 75 0.79 -14.22 6.62
C VAL A 75 0.11 -13.10 5.82
N MET A 76 -1.18 -12.88 6.01
CA MET A 76 -1.95 -11.82 5.34
C MET A 76 -1.84 -10.44 6.02
N SER A 77 -0.86 -10.23 6.90
CA SER A 77 -0.69 -8.94 7.60
C SER A 77 -0.06 -7.86 6.74
N SER A 78 0.69 -8.23 5.70
CA SER A 78 1.41 -7.32 4.84
C SER A 78 1.74 -7.96 3.50
N ARG A 79 2.00 -7.13 2.48
CA ARG A 79 2.49 -7.57 1.18
C ARG A 79 3.79 -8.38 1.29
N SER A 80 4.75 -7.89 2.08
CA SER A 80 6.02 -8.55 2.32
C SER A 80 5.85 -9.96 2.92
N SER A 81 4.95 -10.10 3.91
CA SER A 81 4.63 -11.40 4.51
C SER A 81 4.07 -12.39 3.49
N ILE A 82 3.20 -11.92 2.58
CA ILE A 82 2.64 -12.75 1.50
C ILE A 82 3.72 -13.14 0.49
N ASN A 83 4.56 -12.20 0.06
CA ASN A 83 5.65 -12.49 -0.88
C ASN A 83 6.63 -13.51 -0.29
N HIS A 84 6.99 -13.35 0.98
CA HIS A 84 7.85 -14.31 1.67
C HIS A 84 7.20 -15.70 1.75
N PHE A 85 5.91 -15.77 2.13
CA PHE A 85 5.16 -17.02 2.15
C PHE A 85 5.11 -17.68 0.75
N HIS A 86 4.80 -16.90 -0.28
CA HIS A 86 4.67 -17.36 -1.65
C HIS A 86 5.99 -17.94 -2.17
N GLN A 87 7.09 -17.21 -1.93
CA GLN A 87 8.43 -17.64 -2.32
C GLN A 87 8.82 -18.98 -1.69
N LEU A 88 8.59 -19.14 -0.38
CA LEU A 88 8.96 -20.37 0.33
C LEU A 88 8.06 -21.55 -0.04
N TYR A 89 6.75 -21.37 0.07
CA TYR A 89 5.82 -22.50 0.12
C TYR A 89 5.07 -22.74 -1.19
N CYS A 90 4.98 -21.75 -2.07
CA CYS A 90 4.33 -21.89 -3.39
C CYS A 90 5.34 -22.12 -4.50
N ILE A 91 6.48 -21.42 -4.48
CA ILE A 91 7.55 -21.54 -5.49
C ILE A 91 8.59 -22.59 -5.08
N SER A 92 9.22 -22.41 -3.92
CA SER A 92 10.34 -23.29 -3.50
C SER A 92 9.86 -24.67 -3.04
N GLY A 93 8.56 -24.80 -2.73
CA GLY A 93 7.95 -26.07 -2.33
C GLY A 93 8.33 -26.51 -0.91
N ASP A 94 8.73 -25.58 -0.05
CA ASP A 94 9.08 -25.90 1.33
C ASP A 94 7.88 -26.45 2.11
N LYS A 95 8.19 -27.22 3.17
CA LYS A 95 7.15 -27.80 4.03
C LYS A 95 6.62 -26.76 5.01
N ASN A 96 5.39 -26.33 4.79
CA ASN A 96 4.70 -25.46 5.73
C ASN A 96 4.12 -26.28 6.92
N PRO A 97 4.46 -25.93 8.18
CA PRO A 97 4.04 -26.70 9.36
C PRO A 97 2.58 -26.46 9.77
N PHE A 98 1.91 -25.45 9.21
CA PHE A 98 0.56 -25.03 9.62
C PHE A 98 -0.52 -25.38 8.58
N ILE A 99 -0.22 -25.28 7.29
CA ILE A 99 -1.12 -25.62 6.18
C ILE A 99 -0.41 -26.44 5.11
N TYR A 100 -1.07 -27.42 4.50
CA TYR A 100 -0.44 -28.33 3.55
C TYR A 100 -1.47 -28.98 2.62
N GLY A 101 -1.00 -29.59 1.53
CA GLY A 101 -1.85 -30.33 0.61
C GLY A 101 -2.86 -29.43 -0.10
N ALA A 102 -4.16 -29.69 0.09
CA ALA A 102 -5.23 -28.94 -0.58
C ALA A 102 -5.35 -27.50 -0.07
N SER A 103 -5.19 -27.25 1.23
CA SER A 103 -5.30 -25.90 1.79
C SER A 103 -4.16 -24.99 1.35
N LEU A 104 -2.94 -25.54 1.29
CA LEU A 104 -1.78 -24.82 0.77
C LEU A 104 -1.95 -24.48 -0.71
N ARG A 105 -2.34 -25.45 -1.55
CA ARG A 105 -2.59 -25.20 -2.98
C ARG A 105 -3.68 -24.18 -3.22
N TYR A 106 -4.78 -24.26 -2.46
CA TYR A 106 -5.85 -23.26 -2.52
C TYR A 106 -5.31 -21.87 -2.18
N PHE A 107 -4.57 -21.74 -1.08
CA PHE A 107 -4.03 -20.46 -0.65
C PHE A 107 -3.02 -19.87 -1.64
N CYS A 108 -2.11 -20.70 -2.19
CA CYS A 108 -1.18 -20.27 -3.25
C CYS A 108 -1.96 -19.76 -4.48
N SER A 109 -2.96 -20.50 -4.96
CA SER A 109 -3.79 -20.06 -6.08
C SER A 109 -4.60 -18.80 -5.77
N SER A 110 -5.01 -18.60 -4.52
CA SER A 110 -5.68 -17.35 -4.10
C SER A 110 -4.71 -16.17 -4.12
N ILE A 111 -3.47 -16.35 -3.68
CA ILE A 111 -2.43 -15.31 -3.70
C ILE A 111 -2.06 -14.93 -5.14
N GLU A 112 -1.88 -15.90 -6.04
CA GLU A 112 -1.57 -15.67 -7.46
C GLU A 112 -2.61 -14.82 -8.21
N LYS A 113 -3.85 -14.77 -7.70
CA LYS A 113 -4.93 -13.96 -8.26
C LYS A 113 -4.93 -12.50 -7.77
N THR A 114 -4.09 -12.17 -6.79
CA THR A 114 -3.97 -10.82 -6.24
C THR A 114 -2.87 -10.04 -6.96
N LYS A 115 -2.86 -8.71 -6.76
CA LYS A 115 -1.78 -7.83 -7.23
C LYS A 115 -0.71 -7.57 -6.16
N LEU A 116 -0.63 -8.44 -5.16
CA LEU A 116 0.29 -8.32 -4.02
C LEU A 116 1.67 -8.93 -4.28
N LEU A 117 1.80 -9.70 -5.36
CA LEU A 117 3.07 -10.30 -5.75
C LEU A 117 3.98 -9.26 -6.42
N ASP A 118 5.27 -9.30 -6.07
CA ASP A 118 6.32 -8.46 -6.66
C ASP A 118 6.87 -9.07 -7.97
#